data_AF-A0A7G5FHJ0-F1
#
_entry.id   AF-A0A7G5FHJ0-F1
#
_cell.length_a   1.000
_cell.length_b   1.000
_cell.length_c   1.000
_cell.angle_alpha   90.00
_cell.angle_beta   90.00
_cell.angle_gamma   90.00
#
_symmetry.space_group_name_H-M   'P 1'
#
loop_
_entity.id
_entity.type
_entity.pdbx_description
1 polymer ?
#
loop_
_entity_poly.entity_id
_entity_poly.type
_entity_poly.pdbx_seq_one_letter_code
_entity_poly.pdbx_strand_id
1 'polypeptide(L)'
;MKWRGGRQHTSYPTCALEHLIHRVFASVRLDASVVTKVGGTAQATEWFLAPLEAINRAIDLIGSGDIVDYVYSREIGDMVRLK
;
A
#
# COMPACT_ATOMS: atom_id res chain seq x y z
N MET A 1 -11.53 -28.67 33.33
CA MET A 1 -11.49 -28.66 31.86
C MET A 1 -10.74 -27.40 31.44
N LYS A 2 -9.48 -27.54 30.99
CA LYS A 2 -8.52 -26.44 30.78
C LYS A 2 -8.17 -26.43 29.29
N TRP A 3 -8.73 -25.48 28.54
CA TRP A 3 -8.44 -25.31 27.12
C TRP A 3 -7.21 -24.40 26.96
N ARG A 4 -6.16 -24.90 26.31
CA ARG A 4 -4.91 -24.20 26.01
C ARG A 4 -4.85 -23.88 24.51
N GLY A 5 -4.59 -22.62 24.20
CA GLY A 5 -3.54 -22.21 23.27
C GLY A 5 -3.80 -22.33 21.76
N GLY A 6 -3.70 -21.17 21.11
CA GLY A 6 -2.91 -21.08 19.88
C GLY A 6 -3.68 -21.23 18.58
N ARG A 7 -4.57 -20.29 18.26
CA ARG A 7 -4.69 -19.91 16.85
C ARG A 7 -3.46 -19.06 16.52
N GLN A 8 -2.45 -19.72 15.97
CA GLN A 8 -1.44 -19.06 15.15
C GLN A 8 -2.23 -18.29 14.09
N HIS A 9 -2.24 -16.95 14.18
CA HIS A 9 -2.59 -16.14 13.02
C HIS A 9 -1.39 -16.33 12.10
N THR A 10 -1.48 -17.31 11.20
CA THR A 10 -0.48 -17.48 10.15
C THR A 10 -0.54 -16.21 9.32
N SER A 11 0.32 -15.24 9.63
CA SER A 11 0.57 -14.07 8.78
C SER A 11 1.23 -14.62 7.53
N TYR A 12 0.42 -15.01 6.55
CA TYR A 12 0.87 -15.40 5.23
C TYR A 12 1.75 -14.26 4.69
N PRO A 13 2.87 -14.54 4.00
CA PRO A 13 3.66 -13.48 3.40
C PRO A 13 2.90 -12.91 2.20
N THR A 14 2.01 -11.95 2.43
CA THR A 14 1.49 -11.05 1.39
C THR A 14 2.58 -10.10 0.86
N CYS A 15 3.83 -10.28 1.32
CA CYS A 15 4.74 -9.18 1.56
C CYS A 15 5.40 -8.57 0.32
N ALA A 16 5.55 -9.26 -0.83
CA ALA A 16 6.38 -8.73 -1.91
C ALA A 16 5.67 -7.62 -2.73
N LEU A 17 4.47 -7.92 -3.25
CA LEU A 17 3.66 -6.93 -3.98
C LEU A 17 3.15 -5.84 -3.04
N GLU A 18 2.74 -6.23 -1.84
CA GLU A 18 2.30 -5.29 -0.81
C GLU A 18 3.43 -4.31 -0.45
N HIS A 19 4.65 -4.80 -0.16
CA HIS A 19 5.79 -3.91 0.07
C HIS A 19 6.12 -3.05 -1.15
N LEU A 20 6.01 -3.60 -2.36
CA LEU A 20 6.24 -2.81 -3.58
C LEU A 20 5.25 -1.65 -3.68
N ILE A 21 3.95 -1.90 -3.49
CA ILE A 21 2.90 -0.87 -3.54
C ILE A 21 3.13 0.16 -2.43
N HIS A 22 3.39 -0.28 -1.19
CA HIS A 22 3.70 0.62 -0.08
C HIS A 22 4.93 1.49 -0.35
N ARG A 23 5.96 0.94 -0.99
CA ARG A 23 7.20 1.67 -1.34
C ARG A 23 6.94 2.68 -2.45
N VAL A 24 6.29 2.27 -3.54
CA VAL A 24 6.05 3.12 -4.71
C VAL A 24 5.15 4.31 -4.35
N PHE A 25 4.09 4.08 -3.57
CA PHE A 25 3.10 5.10 -3.24
C PHE A 25 3.26 5.70 -1.83
N ALA A 26 4.40 5.49 -1.17
CA ALA A 26 4.66 5.96 0.19
C ALA A 26 4.36 7.46 0.38
N SER A 27 4.66 8.28 -0.63
CA SER A 27 4.49 9.74 -0.62
C SER A 27 3.04 10.22 -0.63
N VAL A 28 2.09 9.35 -0.97
CA VAL A 28 0.66 9.68 -1.11
C VAL A 28 -0.25 8.75 -0.31
N ARG A 29 0.29 8.18 0.78
CA ARG A 29 -0.54 7.49 1.76
C ARG A 29 -1.57 8.46 2.33
N LEU A 30 -2.82 8.04 2.35
CA LEU A 30 -3.92 8.80 2.90
C LEU A 30 -3.83 8.79 4.44
N ASP A 31 -3.73 9.97 5.03
CA ASP A 31 -3.86 10.14 6.48
C ASP A 31 -5.33 10.41 6.81
N ALA A 32 -6.09 9.34 7.06
CA ALA A 32 -7.50 9.42 7.40
C ALA A 32 -7.88 8.42 8.49
N SER A 33 -8.61 8.91 9.50
CA SER A 33 -9.19 8.10 10.56
C SER A 33 -10.70 7.98 10.33
N VAL A 34 -11.18 6.75 10.17
CA VAL A 34 -12.61 6.46 10.04
C VAL A 34 -13.17 6.09 11.41
N VAL A 35 -14.11 6.89 11.91
CA VAL A 35 -14.85 6.56 13.12
C VAL A 35 -15.89 5.51 12.77
N THR A 36 -15.74 4.33 13.38
CA THR A 36 -16.70 3.25 13.23
C THR A 36 -17.95 3.53 14.05
N LYS A 37 -19.10 3.03 13.60
CA LYS A 37 -20.39 3.19 14.31
C LYS A 37 -20.41 2.63 15.74
N VAL A 38 -19.40 1.84 16.10
CA VAL A 38 -19.25 1.17 17.41
C VAL A 38 -18.23 1.88 18.31
N GLY A 39 -17.78 3.09 17.94
CA GLY A 39 -16.94 3.94 18.79
C GLY A 39 -15.42 3.70 18.72
N GLY A 40 -14.94 2.92 17.74
CA GLY A 40 -13.50 2.75 17.47
C GLY A 40 -13.04 3.56 16.26
N THR A 41 -11.77 3.98 16.22
CA THR A 41 -11.14 4.65 15.07
C THR A 41 -10.28 3.68 14.28
N ALA A 42 -10.60 3.46 13.01
CA ALA A 42 -9.76 2.70 12.09
C ALA A 42 -8.90 3.67 11.26
N GLN A 43 -7.58 3.46 11.23
CA GLN A 43 -6.68 4.23 10.37
C GLN A 43 -6.63 3.61 8.98
N ALA A 44 -6.74 4.42 7.93
CA ALA A 44 -6.69 3.98 6.53
C ALA A 44 -5.24 3.81 6.04
N THR A 45 -4.44 2.99 6.75
CA THR A 45 -2.97 2.88 6.53
C THR A 45 -2.56 2.29 5.17
N GLU A 46 -3.51 1.66 4.48
CA GLU A 46 -3.32 1.00 3.18
C GLU A 46 -3.97 1.77 2.02
N TRP A 47 -4.49 2.98 2.28
CA TRP A 47 -5.15 3.78 1.24
C TRP A 47 -4.18 4.81 0.70
N PHE A 48 -4.20 5.00 -0.63
CA PHE A 48 -3.32 5.92 -1.34
C PHE A 48 -4.14 6.78 -2.30
N LEU A 49 -3.70 8.02 -2.52
CA LEU A 49 -4.36 8.94 -3.46
C LEU A 49 -3.39 9.33 -4.58
N ALA A 50 -3.64 8.84 -5.79
CA ALA A 50 -2.86 9.16 -6.98
C ALA A 50 -3.78 9.38 -8.20
N PRO A 51 -3.35 10.16 -9.21
CA PRO A 51 -4.07 10.27 -10.48
C PRO A 51 -4.22 8.92 -11.17
N LEU A 52 -5.34 8.71 -11.87
CA LEU A 52 -5.61 7.46 -12.59
C LEU A 52 -4.52 7.12 -13.62
N GLU A 53 -4.00 8.13 -14.31
CA GLU A 53 -2.93 7.94 -15.30
C GLU A 53 -1.65 7.40 -14.68
N ALA A 54 -1.26 7.91 -13.50
CA ALA A 54 -0.12 7.40 -12.76
C ALA A 54 -0.34 5.97 -12.25
N ILE A 55 -1.57 5.62 -11.85
CA ILE A 55 -1.92 4.25 -11.45
C ILE A 55 -1.80 3.31 -12.65
N ASN A 56 -2.31 3.69 -13.82
CA ASN A 56 -2.19 2.89 -15.04
C ASN A 56 -0.71 2.66 -15.40
N ARG A 57 0.11 3.71 -15.34
CA ARG A 57 1.55 3.59 -15.60
C ARG A 57 2.25 2.70 -14.57
N ALA A 58 1.83 2.73 -13.30
CA ALA A 58 2.32 1.79 -12.30
C ALA A 58 2.03 0.35 -12.69
N ILE A 59 0.80 0.07 -13.16
CA ILE A 59 0.37 -1.27 -13.57
C ILE A 59 1.22 -1.77 -14.75
N ASP A 60 1.46 -0.91 -15.74
CA ASP A 60 2.31 -1.26 -16.89
C ASP A 60 3.74 -1.59 -16.45
N LEU A 61 4.33 -0.77 -15.57
CA LEU A 61 5.67 -0.98 -15.02
C LEU A 61 5.75 -2.23 -14.12
N ILE A 62 4.67 -2.58 -13.42
CA ILE A 62 4.58 -3.84 -12.66
C ILE A 62 4.57 -5.02 -13.63
N GLY A 63 3.83 -4.91 -14.73
CA GLY A 63 3.79 -5.92 -15.79
C GLY A 63 5.13 -6.14 -16.48
N SER A 64 5.91 -5.07 -16.71
CA SER A 64 7.26 -5.17 -17.28
C SER A 64 8.32 -5.58 -16.26
N GLY A 65 8.08 -5.32 -14.97
CA GLY A 65 9.03 -5.49 -13.88
C GLY A 65 9.91 -4.26 -13.61
N ASP A 66 9.84 -3.23 -14.44
CA ASP A 66 10.65 -2.01 -14.30
C ASP A 66 10.27 -1.17 -13.08
N ILE A 67 9.07 -1.37 -12.51
CA ILE A 67 8.56 -0.66 -11.33
C ILE A 67 9.55 -0.62 -10.15
N VAL A 68 10.48 -1.58 -10.08
CA VAL A 68 11.53 -1.62 -9.06
C VAL A 68 12.41 -0.37 -9.08
N ASP A 69 12.56 0.27 -10.23
CA ASP A 69 13.34 1.49 -10.46
C ASP A 69 12.49 2.77 -10.35
N TYR A 70 11.21 2.70 -10.01
CA TYR A 70 10.31 3.86 -10.01
C TYR A 70 9.65 4.08 -8.66
N VAL A 71 9.30 5.34 -8.39
CA VAL A 71 8.48 5.78 -7.26
C VAL A 71 7.49 6.85 -7.71
N TYR A 72 6.36 6.95 -7.04
CA TYR A 72 5.41 8.02 -7.31
C TYR A 72 5.88 9.35 -6.70
N SER A 73 5.90 10.39 -7.53
CA SER A 73 6.20 11.75 -7.11
C SER A 73 4.93 12.60 -7.08
N ARG A 74 4.55 13.07 -5.89
CA ARG A 74 3.38 13.96 -5.73
C ARG A 74 3.56 15.32 -6.40
N GLU A 75 4.79 15.82 -6.45
CA GLU A 75 5.14 17.10 -7.05
C GLU A 75 5.08 17.07 -8.59
N ILE A 76 5.43 15.93 -9.21
CA ILE A 76 5.30 15.72 -10.65
C ILE A 76 3.90 15.20 -11.02
N GLY A 77 3.25 14.47 -10.12
CA GLY A 77 1.97 13.83 -10.37
C GLY A 77 2.07 12.47 -11.07
N ASP A 78 3.27 11.91 -11.23
CA ASP A 78 3.54 10.69 -12.01
C ASP A 78 4.72 9.87 -11.42
N MET A 79 5.02 8.73 -12.06
CA MET A 79 6.14 7.85 -11.76
C MET A 79 7.46 8.46 -12.20
N VAL A 80 8.38 8.62 -11.26
CA VAL A 80 9.74 9.09 -11.50
C VAL A 80 10.73 7.97 -11.25
N ARG A 81 11.80 7.91 -12.06
CA ARG A 81 12.86 6.92 -11.87
C ARG A 81 13.71 7.28 -10.65
N LEU A 82 14.02 6.28 -9.84
CA LEU A 82 15.02 6.35 -8.78
C LEU A 82 16.38 6.67 -9.44
N LYS A 83 17.08 7.66 -8.88
CA LYS A 83 18.44 8.01 -9.30
C LYS A 83 19.45 6.99 -8.81
#